data_AF-A0A6G3Y0J5-F1
#
_entry.id   AF-A0A6G3Y0J5-F1
#
_cell.length_a   1.000
_cell.length_b   1.000
_cell.length_c   1.000
_cell.angle_alpha   90.00
_cell.angle_beta   90.00
_cell.angle_gamma   90.00
#
_symmetry.space_group_name_H-M   'P 1'
#
loop_
_entity.id
_entity.type
_entity.pdbx_description
1 polymer ?
#
loop_
_entity_poly.entity_id
_entity_poly.type
_entity_poly.pdbx_seq_one_letter_code
_entity_poly.pdbx_strand_id
1 'polypeptide(L)' 'MILEFSENWSIPALLLGWLIAVAIRLATGSATVATISAAGLVAPLAADMSTSHAALLVLAIGAGSLFFSHVNDAGF' A
#
# COMPACT_ATOMS: atom_id res chain seq x y z
N MET A 1 -18.02 2.10 -18.81
CA MET A 1 -17.73 0.69 -18.50
C MET A 1 -16.73 0.50 -17.37
N ILE A 2 -15.43 0.82 -17.50
CA ILE A 2 -14.48 0.62 -16.37
C ILE A 2 -14.57 1.71 -15.29
N LEU A 3 -14.96 2.93 -15.68
CA LEU A 3 -15.20 4.05 -14.76
C LEU A 3 -16.43 3.81 -13.87
N GLU A 4 -17.50 3.20 -14.39
CA GLU A 4 -18.71 2.82 -13.61
C GLU A 4 -18.42 1.71 -12.59
N PHE A 5 -17.47 0.82 -12.87
CA PHE A 5 -17.06 -0.22 -11.90
C PHE A 5 -16.29 0.37 -10.71
N SER A 6 -15.59 1.49 -10.94
CA SER A 6 -14.81 2.19 -9.92
C SER A 6 -15.66 3.08 -9.00
N GLU A 7 -16.82 3.57 -9.46
CA GLU A 7 -17.65 4.50 -8.68
C GLU A 7 -18.20 3.91 -7.37
N ASN A 8 -18.29 2.57 -7.26
CA ASN A 8 -18.79 1.87 -6.07
C ASN A 8 -17.71 1.17 -5.24
N TRP A 9 -16.44 1.26 -5.60
CA TRP A 9 -15.37 0.77 -4.75
C TRP A 9 -15.04 1.78 -3.67
N SER A 10 -15.88 1.80 -2.63
CA SER A 10 -15.59 2.45 -1.35
C SER A 10 -14.53 1.65 -0.57
N ILE A 11 -13.37 1.41 -1.19
CA ILE A 11 -12.22 0.81 -0.51
C ILE A 11 -11.59 1.90 0.35
N PRO A 12 -11.46 1.71 1.67
CA PRO A 12 -10.78 2.67 2.53
C PRO A 12 -9.35 2.88 2.04
N ALA A 13 -8.90 4.14 1.96
CA ALA A 13 -7.57 4.46 1.44
C ALA A 13 -6.43 3.72 2.17
N LEU A 14 -6.60 3.44 3.48
CA LEU A 14 -5.68 2.63 4.26
C LEU A 14 -5.56 1.19 3.74
N LEU A 15 -6.71 0.57 3.42
CA LEU A 15 -6.74 -0.78 2.87
C LEU A 15 -6.16 -0.81 1.46
N LEU A 16 -6.44 0.21 0.66
CA LEU A 16 -5.86 0.34 -0.68
C LEU A 16 -4.34 0.46 -0.63
N GLY A 17 -3.80 1.33 0.24
CA GLY A 17 -2.36 1.47 0.44
C GLY A 17 -1.68 0.19 0.92
N TRP A 18 -2.33 -0.54 1.83
CA TRP A 18 -1.86 -1.85 2.28
C TRP A 18 -1.87 -2.88 1.14
N LEU A 19 -2.95 -2.99 0.36
CA LEU A 19 -3.05 -3.94 -0.76
C LEU A 19 -2.00 -3.68 -1.84
N ILE A 20 -1.73 -2.42 -2.17
CA ILE A 20 -0.68 -2.04 -3.11
C ILE A 20 0.69 -2.47 -2.58
N ALA A 21 0.99 -2.20 -1.31
CA ALA A 21 2.24 -2.61 -0.69
C ALA A 21 2.42 -4.13 -0.68
N VAL A 22 1.36 -4.90 -0.37
CA VAL A 22 1.36 -6.37 -0.41
C VAL A 22 1.62 -6.88 -1.82
N ALA A 23 0.93 -6.34 -2.82
CA ALA A 23 1.09 -6.78 -4.21
C ALA A 23 2.53 -6.57 -4.70
N ILE A 24 3.11 -5.39 -4.45
CA ILE A 24 4.50 -5.10 -4.81
C ILE A 24 5.46 -5.95 -4.00
N ARG A 25 5.19 -6.16 -2.71
CA ARG A 25 5.99 -7.03 -1.86
C ARG A 25 6.08 -8.42 -2.47
N LEU A 26 4.96 -9.07 -2.77
CA LEU A 26 4.93 -10.40 -3.36
C LEU A 26 5.61 -10.47 -4.74
N ALA A 27 5.56 -9.40 -5.52
CA ALA A 27 6.22 -9.35 -6.83
C ALA A 27 7.74 -9.14 -6.75
N THR A 28 8.23 -8.43 -5.74
CA THR A 28 9.62 -7.91 -5.71
C THR A 28 10.50 -8.51 -4.64
N GLY A 29 9.95 -9.13 -3.60
CA GLY A 29 10.77 -9.71 -2.53
C GLY A 29 11.44 -8.70 -1.59
N SER A 30 11.23 -7.38 -1.75
CA SER A 30 11.90 -6.36 -0.90
C SER A 30 10.91 -5.45 -0.20
N ALA A 31 10.99 -5.38 1.13
CA ALA A 31 10.16 -4.50 1.94
C ALA A 31 10.41 -3.01 1.63
N THR A 32 11.67 -2.65 1.34
CA THR A 32 12.04 -1.27 0.99
C THR A 32 11.47 -0.87 -0.36
N VAL A 33 11.59 -1.74 -1.38
CA VAL A 33 11.02 -1.49 -2.71
C VAL A 33 9.50 -1.37 -2.62
N ALA A 34 8.85 -2.31 -1.91
CA ALA A 34 7.41 -2.28 -1.70
C ALA A 34 6.94 -0.98 -1.02
N THR A 35 7.66 -0.53 0.01
CA THR A 35 7.31 0.70 0.74
C THR A 35 7.43 1.94 -0.14
N ILE A 36 8.58 2.14 -0.80
CA ILE A 36 8.84 3.35 -1.61
C ILE A 36 7.89 3.40 -2.81
N SER A 37 7.72 2.27 -3.50
CA SER A 37 6.83 2.20 -4.67
C SER A 37 5.36 2.43 -4.29
N ALA A 38 4.88 1.79 -3.21
CA ALA A 38 3.51 2.01 -2.75
C ALA A 38 3.29 3.45 -2.29
N ALA A 39 4.24 4.04 -1.54
CA ALA A 39 4.17 5.44 -1.10
C ALA A 39 4.08 6.42 -2.29
N GLY A 40 4.85 6.20 -3.35
CA GLY A 40 4.77 7.00 -4.57
C GLY A 40 3.42 6.88 -5.29
N LEU A 41 2.85 5.68 -5.35
CA LEU A 41 1.55 5.43 -5.99
C LEU A 41 0.37 6.03 -5.22
N VAL A 42 0.43 6.02 -3.89
CA VAL A 42 -0.67 6.51 -3.03
C VAL A 42 -0.49 7.94 -2.56
N ALA A 43 0.59 8.62 -2.92
CA ALA A 43 0.83 10.02 -2.56
C ALA A 43 -0.36 10.96 -2.88
N PRO A 44 -1.04 10.85 -4.03
CA PRO A 44 -2.22 11.67 -4.31
C PRO A 44 -3.39 11.44 -3.34
N LEU A 45 -3.52 10.23 -2.78
CA LEU A 45 -4.56 9.91 -1.81
C LEU A 45 -4.33 10.61 -0.47
N ALA A 46 -3.08 10.94 -0.14
CA ALA A 46 -2.73 11.62 1.09
C ALA A 46 -2.89 13.15 1.02
N ALA A 47 -3.13 13.72 -0.17
CA ALA A 47 -3.07 15.17 -0.41
C ALA A 47 -4.06 15.97 0.46
N ASP A 48 -5.28 15.45 0.63
CA ASP A 48 -6.35 16.10 1.40
C ASP A 48 -6.58 15.46 2.78
N MET A 49 -5.71 14.55 3.21
CA MET A 49 -5.84 13.86 4.50
C MET A 49 -5.34 14.73 5.65
N SER A 50 -5.95 14.58 6.83
CA SER A 50 -5.35 15.09 8.07
C SER A 50 -4.01 14.42 8.32
N THR A 51 -3.09 15.09 9.01
CA THR A 51 -1.77 14.52 9.38
C THR A 51 -1.89 13.16 10.06
N SER A 52 -2.90 12.98 10.91
CA SER A 52 -3.18 11.70 11.58
C SER A 52 -3.59 10.59 10.60
N HIS A 53 -4.46 10.88 9.63
CA HIS A 53 -4.86 9.90 8.62
C HIS A 53 -3.73 9.56 7.66
N ALA A 54 -2.92 10.54 7.27
CA ALA A 54 -1.73 10.32 6.47
C ALA A 54 -0.71 9.43 7.21
N ALA A 55 -0.52 9.63 8.52
CA ALA A 55 0.33 8.76 9.33
C ALA A 55 -0.20 7.32 9.40
N LEU A 56 -1.52 7.13 9.53
CA LEU A 56 -2.14 5.80 9.45
C LEU A 56 -1.94 5.15 8.09
N LEU A 57 -1.99 5.93 7.00
CA LEU A 57 -1.73 5.43 5.65
C LEU A 57 -0.28 4.94 5.50
N VAL A 58 0.69 5.70 6.02
CA VAL A 58 2.10 5.29 6.04
C VAL A 58 2.28 4.00 6.86
N LEU A 59 1.64 3.88 8.02
CA LEU A 59 1.67 2.67 8.83
C LEU A 59 1.05 1.47 8.09
N ALA A 60 -0.05 1.67 7.38
CA ALA A 60 -0.70 0.62 6.58
C ALA A 60 0.23 0.13 5.46
N ILE A 61 0.91 1.04 4.75
CA ILE A 61 1.91 0.69 3.72
C ILE A 61 3.06 -0.09 4.33
N GLY A 62 3.62 0.39 5.46
CA GLY A 62 4.72 -0.26 6.15
C GLY A 62 4.36 -1.66 6.66
N ALA A 63 3.13 -1.85 7.15
CA ALA A 63 2.65 -3.18 7.55
C ALA A 63 2.51 -4.12 6.34
N GLY A 64 2.01 -3.62 5.20
CA GLY A 64 1.85 -4.40 3.98
C GLY A 64 3.17 -4.80 3.33
N SER A 65 4.21 -3.96 3.42
CA SER A 65 5.52 -4.26 2.84
C SER A 65 6.27 -5.41 3.52
N LEU A 66 5.84 -5.81 4.73
CA LEU A 66 6.35 -6.96 5.47
C LEU A 66 5.48 -8.22 5.30
N PHE A 67 4.42 -8.15 4.51
CA PHE A 67 3.55 -9.30 4.31
C PHE A 67 4.31 -10.47 3.68
N PHE A 68 4.12 -11.66 4.26
CA PHE A 68 4.76 -12.90 3.78
C PHE A 68 6.30 -12.88 3.76
N SER A 69 6.96 -12.08 4.61
CA SER A 69 8.42 -12.03 4.68
C SER A 69 9.11 -13.40 4.79
N HIS A 70 8.50 -14.37 5.49
CA HIS A 70 9.07 -15.72 5.62
C HIS A 70 9.30 -16.47 4.29
N VAL A 71 8.53 -16.17 3.24
CA VAL A 71 8.72 -16.78 1.92
C VAL A 71 9.55 -15.88 1.01
N ASN A 72 9.56 -14.58 1.31
CA ASN A 72 9.77 -13.56 0.31
C ASN A 72 10.96 -12.63 0.63
N ASP A 73 11.48 -12.63 1.86
CA ASP A 73 12.76 -12.01 2.21
C ASP A 73 13.89 -13.03 2.06
N ALA A 74 14.99 -12.62 1.43
CA ALA A 74 16.20 -13.44 1.27
C ALA A 74 16.95 -13.74 2.59
N GLY A 75 16.51 -13.14 3.71
CA GLY A 75 17.09 -13.31 5.05
C GLY A 75 16.35 -14.29 5.95
N PHE A 76 15.27 -14.92 5.48
CA PHE A 76 14.58 -16.02 6.16
C PHE A 76 15.06 -17.39 5.67
#